data_AF-A0A536XES4-F1
#
_entry.id   AF-A0A536XES4-F1
#
_cell.length_a   1.000
_cell.length_b   1.000
_cell.length_c   1.000
_cell.angle_alpha   90.00
_cell.angle_beta   90.00
_cell.angle_gamma   90.00
#
_symmetry.space_group_name_H-M   'P 1'
#
loop_
_entity.id
_entity.type
_entity.pdbx_description
1 polymer ?
#
loop_
_entity_poly.entity_id
_entity_poly.type
_entity_poly.pdbx_seq_one_letter_code
_entity_poly.pdbx_strand_id
1 'polypeptide(L)'
;MGKRALELPAADCPVIPSLAGRSIVPHDHRNYFLSQSPAADELRRNADVILVVGSRVGNLDVPYDKYWGAPSASSLIHVDVDPRHIGVSRPVALGIVADAKAKLEGLCARLSSRAIASRGRQTW
;
A
#
# COMPACT_ATOMS: atom_id res chain seq x y z
N MET A 1 -5.62 -10.91 23.86
CA MET A 1 -4.53 -11.26 22.92
C MET A 1 -4.27 -10.05 22.03
N GLY A 2 -3.25 -9.25 22.36
CA GLY A 2 -3.07 -7.90 21.83
C GLY A 2 -2.75 -7.90 20.34
N LYS A 3 -3.61 -7.27 19.52
CA LYS A 3 -3.28 -6.89 18.15
C LYS A 3 -2.23 -5.78 18.23
N ARG A 4 -0.94 -6.14 18.24
CA ARG A 4 0.12 -5.16 17.95
C ARG A 4 -0.17 -4.61 16.55
N ALA A 5 -0.34 -3.29 16.45
CA ALA A 5 -0.37 -2.61 15.17
C ALA A 5 0.89 -3.02 14.40
N LEU A 6 0.73 -3.42 13.15
CA LEU A 6 1.88 -3.63 12.28
C LEU A 6 2.60 -2.30 12.20
N GLU A 7 3.86 -2.25 12.63
CA GLU A 7 4.73 -1.10 12.38
C GLU A 7 4.95 -1.05 10.87
N LEU A 8 4.23 -0.14 10.22
CA LEU A 8 4.23 -0.03 8.78
C LEU A 8 5.58 0.46 8.26
N PRO A 9 5.96 0.09 7.02
CA PRO A 9 7.21 0.49 6.41
C PRO A 9 7.26 2.02 6.29
N ALA A 10 8.04 2.63 7.17
CA ALA A 10 8.28 4.06 7.31
C ALA A 10 7.03 4.87 7.74
N ALA A 11 7.12 5.49 8.91
CA ALA A 11 6.10 6.34 9.54
C ALA A 11 5.63 7.57 8.71
N ASP A 12 6.04 7.70 7.45
CA ASP A 12 5.75 8.84 6.55
C ASP A 12 5.01 8.46 5.26
N CYS A 13 4.67 7.20 5.04
CA CYS A 13 3.90 6.79 3.86
C CYS A 13 2.39 6.85 4.11
N PRO A 14 1.58 7.40 3.19
CA PRO A 14 0.12 7.29 3.23
C PRO A 14 -0.34 5.83 3.18
N VAL A 15 -1.41 5.52 3.92
CA VAL A 15 -1.98 4.18 4.02
C VAL A 15 -3.44 4.22 3.63
N ILE A 16 -3.79 3.41 2.64
CA ILE A 16 -5.15 3.22 2.16
C ILE A 16 -5.54 1.76 2.44
N PRO A 17 -6.23 1.47 3.56
CA PRO A 17 -6.61 0.10 3.86
C PRO A 17 -7.80 -0.34 3.01
N SER A 18 -7.80 -1.61 2.59
CA SER A 18 -8.98 -2.24 2.00
C SER A 18 -10.17 -2.21 2.96
N LEU A 19 -11.39 -2.42 2.45
CA LEU A 19 -12.57 -2.48 3.30
C LEU A 19 -12.45 -3.58 4.38
N ALA A 20 -11.90 -4.73 4.00
CA ALA A 20 -11.61 -5.84 4.92
C ALA A 20 -10.45 -5.54 5.87
N GLY A 21 -9.49 -4.72 5.44
CA GLY A 21 -8.30 -4.33 6.20
C GLY A 21 -8.44 -3.04 7.00
N ARG A 22 -9.62 -2.39 7.05
CA ARG A 22 -9.78 -1.01 7.58
C ARG A 22 -9.29 -0.76 9.01
N SER A 23 -9.09 -1.82 9.79
CA SER A 23 -8.65 -1.79 11.19
C SER A 23 -7.17 -2.17 11.38
N ILE A 24 -6.37 -2.23 10.30
CA ILE A 24 -4.92 -2.55 10.39
C ILE A 24 -4.09 -1.39 10.96
N VAL A 25 -4.63 -0.16 10.88
CA VAL A 25 -4.05 1.09 11.40
C VAL A 25 -5.14 1.84 12.16
N PRO A 26 -4.82 2.53 13.27
CA PRO A 26 -5.76 3.42 13.96
C PRO A 26 -6.36 4.47 13.01
N HIS A 27 -7.66 4.71 13.12
CA HIS A 27 -8.38 5.64 12.22
C HIS A 27 -7.96 7.11 12.39
N ASP A 28 -7.40 7.46 13.54
CA ASP A 28 -6.87 8.79 13.89
C ASP A 28 -5.39 8.98 13.50
N HIS A 29 -4.76 7.96 12.92
CA HIS A 29 -3.37 8.06 12.48
C HIS A 29 -3.24 9.06 11.30
N ARG A 30 -2.28 9.97 11.37
CA ARG A 30 -2.12 11.07 10.38
C ARG A 30 -2.02 10.62 8.91
N ASN A 31 -1.49 9.42 8.67
CA ASN A 31 -1.33 8.85 7.34
C ASN A 31 -2.49 7.92 6.94
N TYR A 32 -3.59 7.88 7.69
CA TYR A 32 -4.73 7.02 7.38
C TYR A 32 -5.68 7.71 6.41
N PHE A 33 -5.96 7.05 5.28
CA PHE A 33 -6.91 7.56 4.28
C PHE A 33 -7.96 6.49 3.96
N LEU A 34 -9.24 6.86 4.05
CA LEU A 34 -10.34 5.96 3.73
C LEU A 34 -10.29 5.56 2.25
N SER A 35 -10.33 4.25 1.93
CA SER A 35 -10.20 3.74 0.56
C SER A 35 -11.20 4.31 -0.45
N GLN A 36 -12.42 4.62 0.01
CA GLN A 36 -13.46 5.22 -0.83
C GLN A 36 -13.59 6.72 -0.53
N SER A 37 -12.49 7.46 -0.69
CA SER A 37 -12.48 8.92 -0.49
C SER A 37 -11.73 9.64 -1.62
N PRO A 38 -12.07 10.91 -1.92
CA PRO A 38 -11.35 11.71 -2.90
C PRO A 38 -9.84 11.80 -2.62
N ALA A 39 -9.46 11.85 -1.34
CA ALA A 39 -8.06 11.88 -0.92
C ALA A 39 -7.32 10.58 -1.27
N ALA A 40 -7.94 9.41 -1.08
CA ALA A 40 -7.35 8.14 -1.50
C ALA A 40 -7.23 8.03 -3.02
N ASP A 41 -8.20 8.57 -3.78
CA ASP A 41 -8.11 8.63 -5.23
C ASP A 41 -6.96 9.53 -5.70
N GLU A 42 -6.78 10.69 -5.06
CA GLU A 42 -5.68 11.61 -5.36
C GLU A 42 -4.31 10.98 -5.06
N LEU A 43 -4.17 10.34 -3.91
CA LEU A 43 -2.97 9.60 -3.54
C LEU A 43 -2.64 8.51 -4.58
N ARG A 44 -3.64 7.71 -4.99
CA ARG A 44 -3.45 6.67 -6.02
C ARG A 44 -3.07 7.25 -7.38
N ARG A 45 -3.61 8.42 -7.74
CA ARG A 45 -3.30 9.06 -9.03
C ARG A 45 -1.90 9.66 -9.09
N ASN A 46 -1.40 10.17 -7.97
CA ASN A 46 -0.12 10.87 -7.89
C ASN A 46 1.04 9.99 -7.40
N ALA A 47 0.78 8.76 -6.94
CA ALA A 47 1.82 7.84 -6.50
C ALA A 47 2.68 7.36 -7.68
N ASP A 48 3.99 7.47 -7.53
CA ASP A 48 5.00 6.86 -8.41
C ASP A 48 5.23 5.38 -8.07
N VAL A 49 5.00 4.99 -6.81
CA VAL A 49 5.08 3.61 -6.33
C VAL A 49 3.88 3.29 -5.44
N ILE A 50 3.24 2.16 -5.71
CA ILE A 50 2.14 1.64 -4.88
C ILE A 50 2.53 0.23 -4.39
N LEU A 51 2.56 0.05 -3.07
CA LEU A 51 2.77 -1.25 -2.44
C LEU A 51 1.44 -1.82 -1.95
N VAL A 52 0.94 -2.84 -2.64
CA VAL A 52 -0.24 -3.61 -2.25
C VAL A 52 0.20 -4.81 -1.43
N VAL A 53 -0.40 -5.00 -0.25
CA VAL A 53 -0.08 -6.12 0.64
C VAL A 53 -1.36 -6.80 1.12
N GLY A 54 -1.50 -8.10 0.82
CA GLY A 54 -2.61 -8.94 1.29
C GLY A 54 -3.99 -8.46 0.83
N SER A 55 -4.04 -7.75 -0.30
CA SER A 55 -5.28 -7.32 -0.92
C SER A 55 -5.36 -7.87 -2.33
N ARG A 56 -6.56 -8.32 -2.70
CA ARG A 56 -6.87 -8.75 -4.06
C ARG A 56 -7.07 -7.57 -5.01
N VAL A 57 -7.13 -6.35 -4.48
CA VAL A 57 -7.42 -5.13 -5.25
C VAL A 57 -8.72 -5.32 -6.05
N GLY A 58 -9.75 -5.79 -5.37
CA GLY A 58 -11.02 -6.13 -6.01
C GLY A 58 -11.91 -4.90 -6.20
N ASN A 59 -13.12 -5.13 -6.73
CA ASN A 59 -14.09 -4.04 -6.93
C ASN A 59 -14.44 -3.26 -5.66
N LEU A 60 -14.35 -3.87 -4.49
CA LEU A 60 -14.59 -3.17 -3.22
C LEU A 60 -13.43 -2.28 -2.79
N ASP A 61 -12.24 -2.49 -3.36
CA ASP A 61 -11.04 -1.70 -3.09
C ASP A 61 -10.91 -0.57 -4.10
N VAL A 62 -10.83 -0.92 -5.40
CA VAL A 62 -10.70 0.06 -6.49
C VAL A 62 -11.52 -0.43 -7.71
N PRO A 63 -12.80 -0.01 -7.85
CA PRO A 63 -13.71 -0.61 -8.82
C PRO A 63 -13.46 -0.23 -10.28
N TYR A 64 -12.80 0.90 -10.55
CA TYR A 64 -12.64 1.42 -11.90
C TYR A 64 -11.26 2.04 -12.11
N ASP A 65 -10.76 1.96 -13.35
CA ASP A 65 -9.47 2.51 -13.76
C ASP A 65 -9.34 4.02 -13.52
N LYS A 66 -10.43 4.77 -13.51
CA LYS A 66 -10.44 6.22 -13.23
C LYS A 66 -9.99 6.60 -11.81
N TYR A 67 -10.00 5.64 -10.88
CA TYR A 67 -9.54 5.83 -9.50
C TYR A 67 -8.05 5.46 -9.33
N TRP A 68 -7.42 4.98 -10.40
CA TRP A 68 -5.99 4.78 -10.50
C TRP A 68 -5.34 5.96 -11.21
N GLY A 69 -4.04 6.14 -11.00
CA GLY A 69 -3.21 6.92 -11.91
C GLY A 69 -3.13 6.31 -13.31
N ALA A 70 -2.48 7.05 -14.22
CA ALA A 70 -2.13 6.48 -15.51
C ALA A 70 -1.32 5.18 -15.30
N PRO A 71 -1.63 4.07 -16.00
CA PRO A 71 -0.96 2.78 -15.77
C PRO A 71 0.57 2.84 -15.86
N SER A 72 1.10 3.76 -16.68
CA SER A 72 2.54 4.00 -16.83
C SER A 72 3.14 4.95 -15.78
N ALA A 73 2.32 5.66 -15.00
CA ALA A 73 2.77 6.65 -14.04
C ALA A 73 3.17 6.04 -12.69
N SER A 74 2.66 4.85 -12.36
CA SER A 74 2.90 4.21 -11.06
C SER A 74 3.48 2.80 -11.21
N SER A 75 4.54 2.48 -10.47
CA SER A 75 5.04 1.12 -10.31
C SER A 75 4.25 0.39 -9.22
N LEU A 76 3.49 -0.62 -9.60
CA LEU A 76 2.71 -1.44 -8.66
C LEU A 76 3.53 -2.64 -8.18
N ILE A 77 3.77 -2.73 -6.87
CA ILE A 77 4.37 -3.89 -6.20
C ILE A 77 3.27 -4.60 -5.42
N HIS A 78 3.11 -5.91 -5.63
CA HIS A 78 2.01 -6.69 -5.05
C HIS A 78 2.55 -7.87 -4.25
N VAL A 79 2.29 -7.86 -2.95
CA VAL A 79 2.57 -8.96 -2.02
C VAL A 79 1.26 -9.68 -1.69
N ASP A 80 1.18 -10.97 -1.99
CA ASP A 80 0.05 -11.80 -1.58
C ASP A 80 0.55 -13.21 -1.24
N VAL A 81 -0.18 -13.93 -0.37
CA VAL A 81 0.16 -15.32 -0.04
C VAL A 81 -0.30 -16.26 -1.15
N ASP A 82 -1.33 -15.87 -1.91
CA ASP A 82 -1.88 -16.63 -3.01
C ASP A 82 -1.43 -16.03 -4.35
N PRO A 83 -0.63 -16.76 -5.16
CA PRO A 83 -0.14 -16.26 -6.44
C PRO A 83 -1.26 -15.90 -7.41
N ARG A 84 -2.46 -16.48 -7.25
CA ARG A 84 -3.61 -16.22 -8.14
C ARG A 84 -4.17 -14.81 -8.00
N HIS A 85 -3.84 -14.08 -6.94
CA HIS A 85 -4.29 -12.71 -6.74
C HIS A 85 -3.38 -11.68 -7.40
N ILE A 86 -2.14 -12.05 -7.75
CA ILE A 86 -1.13 -11.12 -8.26
C ILE A 86 -1.44 -10.75 -9.70
N GLY A 87 -1.52 -9.44 -9.98
CA GLY A 87 -1.66 -8.93 -11.35
C GLY A 87 -3.02 -9.14 -12.00
N VAL A 88 -4.05 -9.55 -11.25
CA VAL A 88 -5.40 -9.79 -11.78
C VAL A 88 -6.07 -8.49 -12.22
N SER A 89 -6.01 -7.46 -11.37
CA SER A 89 -6.71 -6.20 -11.65
C SER A 89 -5.92 -5.29 -12.57
N ARG A 90 -4.58 -5.26 -12.44
CA ARG A 90 -3.68 -4.41 -13.22
C ARG A 90 -2.27 -5.03 -13.31
N PRO A 91 -1.46 -4.67 -14.34
CA PRO A 91 -0.07 -5.09 -14.43
C PRO A 91 0.72 -4.70 -13.18
N VAL A 92 1.56 -5.63 -12.70
CA VAL A 92 2.49 -5.40 -11.58
C VAL A 92 3.90 -5.25 -12.11
N ALA A 93 4.66 -4.32 -11.54
CA ALA A 93 6.10 -4.22 -11.76
C ALA A 93 6.85 -5.34 -11.03
N LEU A 94 6.34 -5.75 -9.86
CA LEU A 94 6.89 -6.85 -9.06
C LEU A 94 5.79 -7.56 -8.27
N GLY A 95 5.61 -8.85 -8.53
CA GLY A 95 4.79 -9.75 -7.72
C GLY A 95 5.63 -10.53 -6.72
N ILE A 96 5.18 -10.61 -5.47
CA ILE A 96 5.88 -11.34 -4.39
C ILE A 96 4.88 -12.28 -3.72
N VAL A 97 5.16 -13.59 -3.81
CA VAL A 97 4.38 -14.61 -3.10
C VAL A 97 4.95 -14.77 -1.70
N ALA A 98 4.29 -14.22 -0.69
CA ALA A 98 4.75 -14.25 0.70
C ALA A 98 3.63 -13.95 1.71
N ASP A 99 3.83 -14.41 2.94
CA ASP A 99 3.05 -13.92 4.07
C ASP A 99 3.27 -12.40 4.30
N ALA A 100 2.18 -11.68 4.49
CA ALA A 100 2.19 -10.22 4.62
C ALA A 100 3.01 -9.75 5.82
N LYS A 101 2.85 -10.39 6.98
CA LYS A 101 3.55 -10.01 8.21
C LYS A 101 5.04 -10.23 8.05
N ALA A 102 5.45 -11.43 7.70
CA ALA A 102 6.87 -11.77 7.51
C ALA A 102 7.53 -10.86 6.47
N LYS A 103 6.82 -10.53 5.39
CA LYS A 103 7.35 -9.67 4.34
C LYS A 103 7.51 -8.21 4.80
N LEU A 104 6.51 -7.66 5.50
CA LEU A 104 6.57 -6.29 6.02
C LEU A 104 7.63 -6.14 7.12
N GLU A 105 7.74 -7.10 8.04
CA GLU A 105 8.79 -7.10 9.08
C GLU A 105 10.18 -7.09 8.46
N GLY A 106 10.43 -7.95 7.47
CA GLY A 106 11.70 -7.98 6.73
C GLY A 106 11.97 -6.69 5.95
N LEU A 107 10.94 -6.07 5.37
CA LEU A 107 11.06 -4.79 4.68
C LEU A 107 11.43 -3.68 5.68
N CYS A 108 10.71 -3.56 6.79
CA CYS A 108 10.97 -2.58 7.85
C CYS A 108 12.41 -2.72 8.38
N ALA A 109 12.86 -3.94 8.69
CA ALA A 109 14.22 -4.18 9.16
C ALA A 109 15.29 -3.70 8.15
N ARG A 110 15.05 -3.89 6.84
CA ARG A 110 15.95 -3.46 5.77
C ARG A 110 15.92 -1.96 5.52
N LEU A 111 14.77 -1.30 5.70
CA LEU A 111 14.64 0.15 5.56
C LEU A 111 15.25 0.89 6.76
N SER A 112 15.02 0.40 7.99
CA SER A 112 15.57 1.01 9.21
C SER A 112 17.10 0.92 9.30
N SER A 113 17.70 -0.08 8.63
CA SER A 113 19.16 -0.25 8.56
C SER A 113 19.81 0.54 7.40
N ARG A 114 19.03 1.31 6.63
CA ARG A 114 19.51 2.13 5.52
C ARG A 114 19.30 3.61 5.82
N ALA A 115 20.31 4.43 5.58
CA ALA A 115 20.14 5.87 5.44
C ALA A 115 19.49 6.17 4.08
N ILE A 116 18.15 6.20 4.06
CA ILE A 116 17.41 6.57 2.85
C ILE A 116 17.29 8.09 2.81
N ALA A 117 18.04 8.72 1.92
CA ALA A 117 17.86 10.14 1.64
C ALA A 117 16.49 10.35 0.96
N SER A 118 15.57 11.03 1.64
CA SER A 118 14.37 11.57 0.99
C SER A 118 14.82 12.70 0.07
N ARG A 119 14.53 12.61 -1.24
CA ARG A 119 14.66 13.75 -2.16
C ARG A 119 13.52 14.72 -1.87
N GLY A 120 13.63 15.48 -0.77
CA GLY A 120 12.74 16.58 -0.39
C GLY A 120 11.25 16.24 -0.42
N ARG A 121 10.66 15.95 0.74
CA ARG A 121 9.19 16.03 0.88
C ARG A 121 8.76 17.46 0.57
N GLN A 122 8.19 17.70 -0.60
CA GLN A 122 7.41 18.91 -0.79
C GLN A 122 6.17 18.76 0.10
N THR A 123 6.06 19.64 1.08
CA THR A 123 4.89 19.74 1.95
C THR A 123 3.71 20.14 1.07
N TRP A 124 2.75 19.22 0.93
CA TRP A 124 1.46 19.46 0.29
C TRP A 124 0.54 20.23 1.22
#